data_AF-A0A151SYB2-F1
#
_entry.id   AF-A0A151SYB2-F1
#
_cell.length_a   1.000
_cell.length_b   1.000
_cell.length_c   1.000
_cell.angle_alpha   90.00
_cell.angle_beta   90.00
_cell.angle_gamma   90.00
#
_symmetry.space_group_name_H-M   'P 1'
#
loop_
_entity.id
_entity.type
_entity.pdbx_description
1 polymer ?
#
loop_
_entity_poly.entity_id
_entity_poly.type
_entity_poly.pdbx_seq_one_letter_code
_entity_poly.pdbx_strand_id
1 'polypeptide(L)'
;MGLRDPIHPNYVSLLKESLYGLKQAPRIWYQWFADFVSTIGFYHSKSDRSLFIYHKGSDMAYIVLYMLMISFLLPFMIIFLGLLYHSLLHNLI
;
A
#
# COMPACT_ATOMS: atom_id res chain seq x y z
N MET A 1 -10.97 -19.67 7.55
CA MET A 1 -11.20 -20.14 8.94
C MET A 1 -10.62 -19.10 9.89
N GLY A 2 -11.47 -18.26 10.47
CA GLY A 2 -11.05 -17.15 11.34
C GLY A 2 -10.90 -17.64 12.79
N LEU A 3 -9.82 -17.20 13.45
CA LEU A 3 -9.59 -17.39 14.89
C LEU A 3 -10.78 -16.79 15.66
N ARG A 4 -11.71 -17.66 16.06
CA ARG A 4 -12.81 -17.35 16.97
C ARG A 4 -12.27 -17.48 18.38
N ASP A 5 -12.22 -16.36 19.09
CA ASP A 5 -11.94 -16.35 20.52
C ASP A 5 -13.21 -16.84 21.25
N PRO A 6 -13.16 -17.93 22.04
CA PRO A 6 -14.35 -18.55 22.62
C PRO A 6 -15.04 -17.70 23.70
N ILE A 7 -14.40 -16.61 24.17
CA ILE A 7 -14.87 -15.82 25.32
C ILE A 7 -15.74 -14.63 24.87
N HIS A 8 -15.51 -14.05 23.68
CA HIS A 8 -16.31 -12.95 23.15
C HIS A 8 -16.60 -13.09 21.63
N PRO A 9 -17.68 -13.80 21.25
CA PRO A 9 -17.99 -14.14 19.85
C PRO A 9 -18.34 -12.94 18.95
N ASN A 10 -18.70 -11.79 19.54
CA ASN A 10 -19.00 -10.55 18.82
C ASN A 10 -17.84 -9.55 18.80
N TYR A 11 -16.74 -9.84 19.51
CA TYR A 11 -15.53 -9.00 19.47
C TYR A 11 -14.63 -9.51 18.34
N VAL A 12 -15.16 -9.53 17.12
CA VAL A 12 -14.32 -9.70 15.94
C VAL A 12 -13.44 -8.47 15.89
N SER A 13 -12.19 -8.66 16.34
CA SER A 13 -11.15 -7.64 16.49
C SER A 13 -11.24 -6.59 15.39
N LEU A 14 -11.70 -5.36 15.69
CA LEU A 14 -11.74 -4.24 14.75
C LEU A 14 -10.39 -4.03 14.06
N LEU A 15 -9.29 -4.43 14.72
CA LEU A 15 -7.94 -4.45 14.18
C LEU A 15 -7.77 -5.35 12.95
N LYS A 16 -8.44 -6.50 12.88
CA LYS A 16 -8.41 -7.36 11.68
C LYS A 16 -9.18 -6.71 10.54
N GLU A 17 -10.35 -6.15 10.80
CA GLU A 17 -11.16 -5.43 9.81
C GLU A 17 -10.40 -4.21 9.25
N SER A 18 -9.78 -3.39 10.11
CA SER A 18 -8.97 -2.25 9.68
C SER A 18 -7.70 -2.68 8.94
N LEU A 19 -7.06 -3.78 9.33
CA LEU A 19 -5.91 -4.35 8.61
C LEU A 19 -6.32 -4.93 7.24
N TYR A 20 -7.51 -5.53 7.14
CA TYR A 20 -8.07 -5.97 5.86
C TYR A 20 -8.42 -4.79 4.95
N GLY A 21 -8.99 -3.71 5.49
CA GLY A 21 -9.21 -2.46 4.76
C GLY A 21 -7.90 -1.82 4.29
N LEU A 22 -6.88 -1.82 5.15
CA LEU A 22 -5.55 -1.29 4.85
C LEU A 22 -4.81 -2.11 3.78
N LYS A 23 -5.02 -3.43 3.73
CA LYS A 23 -4.52 -4.28 2.62
C LYS A 23 -5.33 -4.11 1.33
N GLN A 24 -6.59 -3.72 1.41
CA GLN A 24 -7.45 -3.51 0.24
C GLN A 24 -7.25 -2.14 -0.40
N ALA A 25 -6.94 -1.11 0.39
CA ALA A 25 -6.65 0.24 -0.10
C ALA A 25 -5.61 0.27 -1.25
N PRO A 26 -4.42 -0.37 -1.15
CA PRO A 26 -3.46 -0.35 -2.25
C PRO A 26 -3.93 -1.14 -3.49
N ARG A 27 -4.80 -2.14 -3.31
CA ARG A 27 -5.35 -2.92 -4.43
C ARG A 27 -6.42 -2.13 -5.20
N ILE A 28 -7.31 -1.44 -4.49
CA ILE A 28 -8.32 -0.58 -5.11
C ILE A 28 -7.65 0.60 -5.82
N TRP A 29 -6.66 1.22 -5.19
CA TRP A 29 -5.92 2.33 -5.77
C TRP A 29 -5.11 1.90 -7.00
N TYR A 30 -4.48 0.73 -6.96
CA TYR A 30 -3.82 0.13 -8.12
C TYR A 30 -4.79 -0.09 -9.29
N GLN A 31 -6.00 -0.63 -9.02
CA GLN A 31 -7.00 -0.87 -10.06
C GLN A 31 -7.42 0.44 -10.73
N TRP A 32 -7.75 1.46 -9.92
CA TRP A 32 -8.09 2.80 -10.42
C TRP A 32 -6.97 3.43 -11.23
N PHE A 33 -5.72 3.31 -10.76
CA PHE A 33 -4.57 3.84 -11.46
C PHE A 33 -4.32 3.11 -12.79
N ALA A 34 -4.41 1.79 -12.79
CA ALA A 34 -4.26 0.97 -13.99
C ALA A 34 -5.34 1.33 -15.03
N ASP A 35 -6.58 1.49 -14.60
CA ASP A 35 -7.69 1.87 -15.46
C ASP A 35 -7.48 3.29 -16.02
N PHE A 36 -7.08 4.26 -15.19
CA PHE A 36 -6.79 5.63 -15.62
C PHE A 36 -5.64 5.69 -16.63
N VAL A 37 -4.51 5.04 -16.33
CA VAL A 37 -3.33 5.03 -17.19
C VAL A 37 -3.62 4.29 -18.51
N SER A 38 -4.48 3.26 -18.47
CA SER A 38 -4.98 2.61 -19.69
C SER A 38 -5.80 3.56 -20.58
N THR A 39 -6.58 4.49 -20.01
CA THR A 39 -7.32 5.49 -20.83
C THR A 39 -6.40 6.46 -21.57
N ILE A 40 -5.19 6.70 -21.06
CA ILE A 40 -4.18 7.57 -21.68
C ILE A 40 -3.42 6.82 -22.81
N GLY A 41 -3.62 5.50 -22.94
CA GLY A 41 -3.00 4.67 -23.97
C GLY A 41 -1.75 3.93 -23.50
N PHE A 42 -1.44 3.97 -22.20
CA PHE A 42 -0.41 3.09 -21.62
C PHE A 42 -0.97 1.67 -21.54
N TYR A 43 -0.09 0.69 -21.69
CA TYR A 43 -0.45 -0.72 -21.50
C TYR A 43 0.39 -1.34 -20.39
N HIS A 44 -0.19 -2.36 -19.76
CA HIS A 44 0.50 -3.15 -18.76
C HIS A 44 1.65 -3.94 -19.38
N SER A 45 2.84 -3.85 -18.79
CA SER A 45 3.91 -4.79 -19.11
C SER A 45 3.49 -6.20 -18.70
N LYS A 46 3.64 -7.18 -19.61
CA LYS A 46 3.35 -8.59 -19.32
C LYS A 46 4.29 -9.20 -18.28
N SER A 47 5.47 -8.61 -18.09
CA SER A 47 6.53 -9.15 -17.24
C SER A 47 6.45 -8.64 -15.79
N ASP A 48 5.97 -7.41 -15.58
CA ASP A 48 5.91 -6.79 -14.26
C ASP A 48 4.62 -6.00 -14.06
N ARG A 49 3.84 -6.38 -13.04
CA ARG A 49 2.57 -5.74 -12.68
C ARG A 49 2.72 -4.27 -12.29
N SER A 50 3.91 -3.82 -11.91
CA SER A 50 4.19 -2.43 -11.52
C SER A 50 4.67 -1.53 -12.67
N LEU A 51 4.91 -2.08 -13.87
CA LEU A 51 5.47 -1.34 -15.00
C LEU A 51 4.42 -1.09 -16.08
N PHE A 52 4.16 0.19 -16.33
CA PHE A 52 3.32 0.65 -17.44
C PHE A 52 4.22 1.26 -18.51
N ILE A 53 3.97 0.85 -19.75
CA ILE A 53 4.75 1.30 -20.90
C ILE A 53 3.80 2.04 -21.82
N TYR A 54 4.21 3.23 -22.25
CA TYR A 54 3.55 3.97 -23.31
C TYR A 54 4.50 4.13 -24.48
N HIS A 55 3.98 3.85 -25.66
CA HIS A 55 4.72 3.93 -26.90
C HIS A 55 3.87 4.63 -27.94
N LYS A 56 4.28 5.83 -28.37
CA LYS A 56 3.65 6.55 -29.47
C LYS A 56 4.73 7.08 -30.41
N GLY A 57 4.93 6.41 -31.55
CA GLY A 57 5.95 6.78 -32.53
C GLY A 57 7.36 6.52 -31.99
N SER A 58 8.18 7.57 -31.91
CA SER A 58 9.52 7.54 -31.29
C SER A 58 9.50 7.74 -29.78
N ASP A 59 8.38 8.21 -29.23
CA ASP A 59 8.33 8.63 -27.84
C ASP A 59 7.91 7.44 -26.96
N MET A 60 8.82 7.07 -26.07
CA MET A 60 8.61 6.04 -25.04
C MET A 60 8.54 6.69 -23.67
N ALA A 61 7.50 6.35 -22.90
CA ALA A 61 7.40 6.72 -21.50
C ALA A 61 7.18 5.47 -20.64
N TYR A 62 7.86 5.44 -19.49
CA TYR A 62 7.80 4.34 -18.54
C TYR A 62 7.28 4.88 -17.20
N ILE A 63 6.23 4.25 -16.68
CA ILE A 63 5.68 4.56 -15.36
C ILE A 63 5.86 3.31 -14.50
N VAL A 64 6.64 3.46 -13.42
CA VAL A 64 6.86 2.40 -12.42
C VAL A 64 6.10 2.78 -11.16
N LEU A 65 5.14 1.96 -10.75
CA LEU A 65 4.44 2.15 -9.49
C LEU A 65 5.30 1.59 -8.32
N TYR A 66 6.10 2.45 -7.70
CA TYR A 66 6.89 2.10 -6.51
C TYR A 66 6.04 2.00 -5.22
N MET A 67 4.76 2.38 -5.31
CA MET A 67 3.85 2.64 -4.19
C MET A 67 3.56 1.45 -3.28
N LEU A 68 3.71 0.21 -3.77
CA LEU A 68 3.52 -0.97 -2.92
C LEU A 68 4.56 -1.03 -1.79
N MET A 69 5.73 -0.42 -1.99
CA MET A 69 6.77 -0.30 -0.97
C MET A 69 6.51 0.88 -0.03
N ILE A 70 6.06 2.03 -0.55
CA ILE A 70 5.82 3.25 0.23
C ILE A 70 4.61 3.11 1.18
N SER A 71 3.52 2.47 0.77
CA SER A 71 2.37 2.23 1.67
C SER A 71 2.68 1.28 2.84
N PHE A 72 3.65 0.38 2.69
CA PHE A 72 4.11 -0.48 3.78
C PHE A 72 5.18 0.20 4.65
N LEU A 73 6.05 1.01 4.06
CA LEU A 73 7.15 1.66 4.78
C LEU A 73 6.74 2.95 5.49
N LEU A 74 5.81 3.75 4.94
CA LEU A 74 5.36 4.99 5.58
C LEU A 74 4.79 4.78 6.99
N PRO A 75 3.83 3.86 7.25
CA PRO A 75 3.34 3.64 8.60
C PRO A 75 4.45 3.10 9.51
N PHE A 76 5.36 2.29 8.98
CA PHE A 76 6.50 1.75 9.74
C PHE A 76 7.51 2.85 10.12
N MET A 77 7.79 3.79 9.20
CA MET A 77 8.66 4.93 9.45
C MET A 77 8.03 5.93 10.43
N ILE A 78 6.72 6.17 10.35
CA ILE A 78 6.00 7.07 11.29
C ILE A 78 6.03 6.49 12.71
N ILE A 79 5.76 5.19 12.87
CA ILE A 79 5.82 4.51 14.18
C ILE A 79 7.25 4.53 14.73
N PHE A 80 8.25 4.23 13.90
CA PHE A 80 9.66 4.26 14.29
C PHE A 80 10.11 5.65 14.72
N LEU A 81 9.72 6.70 13.99
CA LEU A 81 10.04 8.09 14.34
C LEU A 81 9.37 8.49 15.67
N GLY A 82 8.14 8.06 15.90
CA GLY A 82 7.42 8.28 17.16
C GLY A 82 8.09 7.58 18.35
N LEU A 83 8.53 6.33 18.18
CA LEU A 83 9.27 5.59 19.20
C LEU A 83 10.66 6.19 19.47
N LEU A 84 11.36 6.61 18.41
CA LEU A 84 12.65 7.28 18.53
C LEU A 84 12.51 8.61 19.28
N TYR A 85 11.50 9.41 18.93
CA TYR A 85 11.19 10.66 19.62
C TYR A 85 10.86 10.43 21.10
N HIS A 86 10.02 9.43 21.40
CA HIS A 86 9.68 9.08 22.79
C HIS A 86 10.89 8.59 23.59
N SER A 87 11.74 7.74 23.00
CA SER A 87 12.96 7.25 23.63
C SER A 87 13.99 8.35 23.82
N LEU A 88 14.11 9.30 22.89
CA LEU A 88 14.98 10.46 23.04
C LEU A 88 14.47 11.41 24.12
N LEU A 89 13.15 11.64 24.17
CA LEU A 89 12.52 12.47 25.20
C LEU A 89 12.73 11.88 26.61
N HIS A 90 12.62 10.57 26.76
CA HIS A 90 12.83 9.88 28.03
C HIS A 90 14.32 9.79 28.44
N ASN A 91 15.28 9.87 27.50
CA ASN A 91 16.71 9.92 27.83
C ASN A 91 17.22 11.36 28.06
N LEU A 92 16.37 12.37 27.84
CA LEU A 92 16.71 13.79 28.03
C LEU A 92 16.16 14.38 29.34
N ILE A 93 15.37 13.59 30.09
CA ILE A 93 14.83 13.89 31.43
C ILE A 93 15.56 13.00 32.44
#